data_AF-A0A1D7UYL1-F1
#
_entry.id   AF-A0A1D7UYL1-F1
#
_cell.length_a   1.000
_cell.length_b   1.000
_cell.length_c   1.000
_cell.angle_alpha   90.00
_cell.angle_beta   90.00
_cell.angle_gamma   90.00
#
_symmetry.space_group_name_H-M   'P 1'
#
loop_
_entity.id
_entity.type
_entity.pdbx_description
1 polymer ?
#
loop_
_entity_poly.entity_id
_entity_poly.type
_entity_poly.pdbx_seq_one_letter_code
_entity_poly.pdbx_strand_id
1 'polypeptide(L)'
;MKKIIALIQTAILLIFLSGCKKGGSGDDTTSFITLFAILNSENVADFYPELGIPGSMTTITGSDFSGSASQYAVTIKDTNATGINLVNSNTLTFTMPTLSGISENTTVPIVISKSGSNLISKTIRYRPAPVITLNQPNTLVGRVSSKDVSAFYTFTAPSTGDHIINVFGYQGANLDLYYYSSPTSVSTTLATGVGSDSEFEKVNLTAGTYIVQIKFVSGALATNFKTHIANGAITPVSTSNEIDTQRRCYDFMGTGTTSNVANGCASVNAAEIANRTGRCTYPSSSGLTTRSYYSIGGFGFDPFYAEQTCTQDGFDSPNPSKAIFQSF
;
A
#
# COMPACT_ATOMS: atom_id res chain seq x y z
N MET A 1 -22.24 -20.32 -1.15
CA MET A 1 -21.84 -19.84 -2.49
C MET A 1 -20.34 -19.54 -2.63
N LYS A 2 -19.72 -18.76 -1.74
CA LYS A 2 -18.26 -18.47 -1.79
C LYS A 2 -17.33 -19.71 -1.80
N LYS A 3 -17.68 -20.76 -1.04
CA LYS A 3 -16.92 -22.03 -1.00
C LYS A 3 -17.00 -22.83 -2.32
N ILE A 4 -18.10 -22.69 -3.08
CA ILE A 4 -18.33 -23.42 -4.33
C ILE A 4 -17.56 -22.75 -5.48
N ILE A 5 -17.49 -21.41 -5.47
CA ILE A 5 -16.74 -20.64 -6.47
C ILE A 5 -15.24 -20.90 -6.34
N ALA A 6 -14.71 -20.95 -5.10
CA ALA A 6 -13.33 -21.35 -4.86
C ALA A 6 -13.04 -22.77 -5.39
N LEU A 7 -13.92 -23.75 -5.10
CA LEU A 7 -13.76 -25.13 -5.55
C LEU A 7 -13.78 -25.27 -7.09
N ILE A 8 -14.64 -24.51 -7.77
CA ILE A 8 -14.77 -24.51 -9.23
C ILE A 8 -13.54 -23.85 -9.88
N GLN A 9 -13.01 -22.76 -9.30
CA GLN A 9 -11.79 -22.12 -9.80
C GLN A 9 -10.55 -23.01 -9.60
N THR A 10 -10.47 -23.75 -8.48
CA THR A 10 -9.43 -24.78 -8.27
C THR A 10 -9.54 -25.90 -9.30
N ALA A 11 -10.76 -26.36 -9.61
CA ALA A 11 -10.99 -27.39 -10.62
C ALA A 11 -10.62 -26.93 -12.04
N ILE A 12 -10.91 -25.68 -12.40
CA ILE A 12 -10.57 -25.11 -13.71
C ILE A 12 -9.05 -24.98 -13.88
N LEU A 13 -8.32 -24.53 -12.84
CA LEU A 13 -6.86 -24.46 -12.86
C LEU A 13 -6.20 -25.85 -12.95
N LEU A 14 -6.79 -26.87 -12.30
CA LEU A 14 -6.36 -28.27 -12.40
C LEU A 14 -6.57 -28.87 -13.79
N ILE A 15 -7.61 -28.44 -14.52
CA ILE A 15 -7.92 -28.93 -15.87
C ILE A 15 -6.98 -28.32 -16.92
N PHE A 16 -6.66 -27.02 -16.84
CA PHE A 16 -5.80 -26.35 -17.83
C PHE A 16 -4.33 -26.80 -17.84
N LEU A 17 -3.84 -27.45 -16.77
CA LEU A 17 -2.45 -27.92 -16.67
C LEU A 17 -2.28 -29.40 -17.03
N SER A 18 -3.37 -30.14 -17.23
CA SER A 18 -3.33 -31.58 -17.57
C SER A 18 -2.90 -31.87 -19.04
N GLY A 19 -2.64 -30.83 -19.84
CA GLY A 19 -2.24 -30.93 -21.25
C GLY A 19 -0.74 -31.08 -21.54
N CYS A 20 0.14 -31.05 -20.53
CA CYS A 20 1.58 -31.27 -20.71
C CYS A 20 2.04 -32.53 -19.99
N LYS A 21 1.81 -33.70 -20.59
CA LYS A 21 2.46 -34.94 -20.14
C LYS A 21 3.71 -35.23 -20.99
N LYS A 22 4.88 -35.11 -20.37
CA LYS A 22 6.04 -35.94 -20.75
C LYS A 22 6.60 -36.63 -19.51
N GLY A 23 6.27 -37.92 -19.44
CA GLY A 23 6.94 -39.03 -18.74
C GLY A 23 7.72 -38.76 -17.46
N GLY A 24 7.29 -39.40 -16.37
CA GLY A 24 8.13 -39.68 -15.21
C GLY A 24 7.43 -39.35 -13.90
N SER A 25 6.90 -40.39 -13.25
CA SER A 25 6.47 -40.46 -11.85
C SER A 25 7.05 -39.39 -10.91
N GLY A 26 6.29 -38.32 -10.72
CA GLY A 26 6.31 -37.42 -9.57
C GLY A 26 4.87 -36.93 -9.43
N ASP A 27 4.27 -37.07 -8.26
CA ASP A 27 2.89 -36.64 -8.06
C ASP A 27 2.86 -35.10 -8.07
N ASP A 28 2.63 -34.54 -9.26
CA ASP A 28 2.62 -33.09 -9.50
C ASP A 28 1.59 -32.40 -8.60
N THR A 29 0.54 -33.13 -8.18
CA THR A 29 -0.50 -32.59 -7.29
C THR A 29 0.03 -32.34 -5.88
N THR A 30 0.80 -33.25 -5.31
CA THR A 30 1.43 -33.04 -3.99
C THR A 30 2.49 -31.97 -4.06
N SER A 31 3.31 -31.93 -5.13
CA SER A 31 4.28 -30.85 -5.35
C SER A 31 3.61 -29.48 -5.45
N PHE A 32 2.46 -29.39 -6.13
CA PHE A 32 1.68 -28.16 -6.26
C PHE A 32 0.99 -27.76 -4.95
N ILE A 33 0.43 -28.71 -4.20
CA ILE A 33 -0.16 -28.46 -2.88
C ILE A 33 0.92 -27.98 -1.90
N THR A 34 2.10 -28.57 -1.93
CA THR A 34 3.24 -28.14 -1.11
C THR A 34 3.70 -26.74 -1.50
N LEU A 35 3.84 -26.43 -2.80
CA LEU A 35 4.18 -25.09 -3.26
C LEU A 35 3.11 -24.08 -2.86
N PHE A 36 1.84 -24.40 -3.04
CA PHE A 36 0.71 -23.57 -2.61
C PHE A 36 0.72 -23.34 -1.09
N ALA A 37 0.99 -24.37 -0.30
CA ALA A 37 1.07 -24.28 1.15
C ALA A 37 2.25 -23.40 1.59
N ILE A 38 3.41 -23.49 0.93
CA ILE A 38 4.60 -22.66 1.21
C ILE A 38 4.33 -21.20 0.82
N LEU A 39 3.76 -20.94 -0.36
CA LEU A 39 3.43 -19.58 -0.80
C LEU A 39 2.39 -18.89 0.11
N ASN A 40 1.55 -19.68 0.79
CA ASN A 40 0.54 -19.21 1.75
C ASN A 40 0.90 -19.52 3.22
N SER A 41 2.14 -19.94 3.50
CA SER A 41 2.59 -20.18 4.87
C SER A 41 2.87 -18.82 5.50
N GLU A 42 2.00 -18.42 6.41
CA GLU A 42 2.18 -17.25 7.26
C GLU A 42 2.17 -17.73 8.71
N ASN A 43 3.02 -17.12 9.54
CA ASN A 43 3.00 -17.35 10.97
C ASN A 43 1.67 -16.87 11.54
N VAL A 44 0.82 -17.84 11.89
CA VAL A 44 -0.51 -17.58 12.42
C VAL A 44 -0.37 -16.98 13.82
N ALA A 45 -0.93 -15.78 14.03
CA ALA A 45 -1.05 -15.18 15.35
C ALA A 45 -2.33 -15.70 16.05
N ASP A 46 -2.34 -15.73 17.39
CA ASP A 46 -3.58 -16.03 18.12
C ASP A 46 -4.58 -14.86 18.01
N PHE A 47 -4.08 -13.62 17.98
CA PHE A 47 -4.89 -12.41 17.83
C PHE A 47 -4.57 -11.65 16.54
N TYR A 48 -5.61 -11.27 15.80
CA TYR A 48 -5.53 -10.43 14.60
C TYR A 48 -6.37 -9.16 14.80
N PRO A 49 -5.79 -8.10 15.39
CA PRO A 49 -6.47 -6.81 15.47
C PRO A 49 -6.81 -6.30 14.07
N GLU A 50 -7.87 -5.50 13.95
CA GLU A 50 -8.26 -4.89 12.68
C GLU A 50 -7.13 -4.02 12.10
N LEU A 51 -6.58 -3.13 12.93
CA LEU A 51 -5.42 -2.31 12.57
C LEU A 51 -4.12 -2.97 13.03
N GLY A 52 -3.88 -3.04 14.34
CA GLY A 52 -2.64 -3.60 14.89
C GLY A 52 -1.41 -2.72 14.65
N ILE A 53 -1.63 -1.44 14.31
CA ILE A 53 -0.59 -0.43 14.10
C ILE A 53 -0.27 0.32 15.40
N PRO A 54 0.93 0.90 15.55
CA PRO A 54 1.26 1.75 16.69
C PRO A 54 0.22 2.84 16.93
N GLY A 55 -0.16 3.04 18.20
CA GLY A 55 -1.14 4.03 18.62
C GLY A 55 -2.60 3.60 18.39
N SER A 56 -2.87 2.52 17.67
CA SER A 56 -4.26 2.05 17.47
C SER A 56 -4.82 1.41 18.72
N MET A 57 -6.13 1.56 18.93
CA MET A 57 -6.85 0.85 19.96
C MET A 57 -7.02 -0.61 19.54
N THR A 58 -6.56 -1.53 20.38
CA THR A 58 -6.67 -2.97 20.19
C THR A 58 -7.59 -3.56 21.23
N THR A 59 -8.47 -4.45 20.78
CA THR A 59 -9.43 -5.17 21.64
C THR A 59 -9.04 -6.62 21.74
N ILE A 60 -8.96 -7.14 22.95
CA ILE A 60 -8.78 -8.56 23.24
C ILE A 60 -10.03 -9.07 23.94
N THR A 61 -10.61 -10.12 23.38
CA THR A 61 -11.70 -10.86 24.01
C THR A 61 -11.14 -12.09 24.71
N GLY A 62 -11.62 -12.33 25.92
CA GLY A 62 -11.16 -13.42 26.78
C GLY A 62 -12.17 -13.72 27.89
N SER A 63 -11.73 -14.45 28.90
CA SER A 63 -12.48 -14.63 30.15
C SER A 63 -11.77 -13.91 31.30
N ASP A 64 -12.55 -13.52 32.30
CA ASP A 64 -12.06 -13.10 33.63
C ASP A 64 -11.28 -11.79 33.71
N PHE A 65 -11.57 -10.84 32.81
CA PHE A 65 -11.16 -9.45 32.95
C PHE A 65 -12.00 -8.72 34.02
N SER A 66 -11.95 -9.18 35.27
CA SER A 66 -12.62 -8.60 36.43
C SER A 66 -11.75 -7.61 37.19
N GLY A 67 -12.36 -6.73 37.99
CA GLY A 67 -11.63 -5.75 38.82
C GLY A 67 -11.40 -4.41 38.12
N SER A 68 -10.27 -3.76 38.42
CA SER A 68 -9.91 -2.44 37.87
C SER A 68 -8.85 -2.56 36.79
N ALA A 69 -8.91 -1.72 35.76
CA ALA A 69 -7.91 -1.65 34.69
C ALA A 69 -6.49 -1.41 35.22
N SER A 70 -6.34 -0.68 36.33
CA SER A 70 -5.04 -0.42 36.98
C SER A 70 -4.34 -1.67 37.52
N GLN A 71 -5.05 -2.80 37.63
CA GLN A 71 -4.48 -4.08 38.04
C GLN A 71 -3.85 -4.82 36.87
N TYR A 72 -4.09 -4.39 35.63
CA TYR A 72 -3.64 -5.07 34.43
C TYR A 72 -2.40 -4.41 33.84
N ALA A 73 -1.51 -5.24 33.31
CA ALA A 73 -0.42 -4.81 32.45
C ALA A 73 -0.42 -5.65 31.16
N VAL A 74 -0.24 -4.97 30.03
CA VAL A 74 -0.16 -5.60 28.71
C VAL A 74 1.22 -5.31 28.14
N THR A 75 1.92 -6.35 27.71
CA THR A 75 3.21 -6.23 27.02
C THR A 75 3.13 -6.86 25.63
N ILE A 76 3.71 -6.20 24.64
CA ILE A 76 3.83 -6.67 23.26
C ILE A 76 5.32 -6.69 22.92
N LYS A 77 5.89 -7.87 22.64
CA LYS A 77 7.35 -8.04 22.41
C LYS A 77 8.19 -7.24 23.42
N ASP A 78 7.90 -7.45 24.70
CA ASP A 78 8.57 -6.82 25.85
C ASP A 78 8.37 -5.31 26.00
N THR A 79 7.50 -4.70 25.19
CA THR A 79 7.15 -3.28 25.31
C THR A 79 5.79 -3.11 25.98
N ASN A 80 5.72 -2.29 27.03
CA ASN A 80 4.48 -1.99 27.74
C ASN A 80 3.51 -1.23 26.82
N ALA A 81 2.28 -1.75 26.71
CA ALA A 81 1.17 -1.04 26.11
C ALA A 81 0.56 -0.04 27.12
N THR A 82 -0.14 0.97 26.60
CA THR A 82 -0.80 2.02 27.41
C THR A 82 -2.31 2.01 27.18
N GLY A 83 -3.05 2.90 27.86
CA GLY A 83 -4.48 3.07 27.63
C GLY A 83 -5.31 1.81 27.91
N ILE A 84 -4.90 1.02 28.90
CA ILE A 84 -5.59 -0.22 29.27
C ILE A 84 -6.95 0.14 29.86
N ASN A 85 -8.01 -0.45 29.31
CA ASN A 85 -9.37 -0.28 29.81
C ASN A 85 -10.13 -1.61 29.78
N LEU A 86 -11.04 -1.80 30.75
CA LEU A 86 -11.95 -2.94 30.79
C LEU A 86 -13.30 -2.48 30.27
N VAL A 87 -13.71 -3.01 29.11
CA VAL A 87 -15.03 -2.70 28.55
C VAL A 87 -16.11 -3.52 29.26
N ASN A 88 -15.79 -4.78 29.58
CA ASN A 88 -16.59 -5.68 30.39
C ASN A 88 -15.70 -6.83 30.91
N SER A 89 -16.29 -7.80 31.62
CA SER A 89 -15.58 -8.98 32.17
C SER A 89 -14.88 -9.87 31.15
N ASN A 90 -15.15 -9.66 29.86
CA ASN A 90 -14.66 -10.47 28.75
C ASN A 90 -13.90 -9.67 27.71
N THR A 91 -13.76 -8.35 27.90
CA THR A 91 -13.18 -7.47 26.89
C THR A 91 -12.25 -6.46 27.53
N LEU A 92 -10.97 -6.52 27.15
CA LEU A 92 -9.95 -5.55 27.51
C LEU A 92 -9.50 -4.81 26.25
N THR A 93 -9.36 -3.50 26.34
CA THR A 93 -8.73 -2.69 25.29
C THR A 93 -7.42 -2.10 25.76
N PHE A 94 -6.50 -1.86 24.82
CA PHE A 94 -5.25 -1.15 25.07
C PHE A 94 -4.80 -0.43 23.81
N THR A 95 -3.83 0.48 23.95
CA THR A 95 -3.17 1.17 22.83
C THR A 95 -1.94 0.38 22.42
N MET A 96 -1.89 -0.03 21.15
CA MET A 96 -0.75 -0.79 20.61
C MET A 96 0.53 0.04 20.72
N PRO A 97 1.60 -0.46 21.35
CA PRO A 97 2.85 0.27 21.49
C PRO A 97 3.62 0.34 20.16
N THR A 98 4.59 1.24 20.08
CA THR A 98 5.57 1.24 18.98
C THR A 98 6.67 0.22 19.31
N LEU A 99 6.92 -0.72 18.40
CA LEU A 99 8.01 -1.70 18.51
C LEU A 99 9.17 -1.30 17.60
N SER A 100 10.38 -1.26 18.14
CA SER A 100 11.59 -0.97 17.36
C SER A 100 12.02 -2.17 16.51
N GLY A 101 12.65 -1.88 15.36
CA GLY A 101 13.25 -2.90 14.49
C GLY A 101 12.25 -3.80 13.76
N ILE A 102 10.97 -3.43 13.69
CA ILE A 102 9.96 -4.15 12.91
C ILE A 102 9.48 -3.25 11.77
N SER A 103 9.84 -3.60 10.54
CA SER A 103 9.48 -2.86 9.31
C SER A 103 8.37 -3.54 8.50
N GLU A 104 8.03 -4.79 8.82
CA GLU A 104 7.02 -5.58 8.14
C GLU A 104 6.04 -6.22 9.14
N ASN A 105 4.84 -6.55 8.67
CA ASN A 105 3.84 -7.21 9.50
C ASN A 105 4.44 -8.48 10.12
N THR A 106 4.41 -8.56 11.46
CA THR A 106 5.11 -9.59 12.22
C THR A 106 4.23 -10.14 13.33
N THR A 107 4.34 -11.45 13.57
CA THR A 107 3.69 -12.12 14.70
C THR A 107 4.62 -12.00 15.90
N VAL A 108 4.12 -11.41 16.99
CA VAL A 108 4.91 -11.11 18.18
C VAL A 108 4.21 -11.63 19.44
N PRO A 109 4.93 -11.91 20.54
CA PRO A 109 4.30 -12.32 21.79
C PRO A 109 3.49 -11.17 22.39
N ILE A 110 2.35 -11.52 22.99
CA ILE A 110 1.54 -10.67 23.86
C ILE A 110 1.36 -11.37 25.20
N VAL A 111 1.64 -10.64 26.28
CA VAL A 111 1.37 -11.09 27.64
C VAL A 111 0.46 -10.09 28.32
N ILE A 112 -0.66 -10.58 28.86
CA ILE A 112 -1.56 -9.84 29.72
C ILE A 112 -1.42 -10.41 31.11
N SER A 113 -1.06 -9.57 32.06
CA SER A 113 -0.94 -9.94 33.48
C SER A 113 -1.91 -9.14 34.33
N LYS A 114 -2.31 -9.73 35.45
CA LYS A 114 -3.14 -9.10 36.48
C LYS A 114 -2.43 -9.21 37.82
N SER A 115 -2.12 -8.07 38.43
CA SER A 115 -1.43 -7.97 39.72
C SER A 115 -0.14 -8.82 39.77
N GLY A 116 0.60 -8.87 38.66
CA GLY A 116 1.86 -9.61 38.53
C GLY A 116 1.72 -11.06 38.05
N SER A 117 0.51 -11.62 37.98
CA SER A 117 0.26 -12.99 37.49
C SER A 117 -0.13 -12.98 36.02
N ASN A 118 0.48 -13.85 35.21
CA ASN A 118 0.13 -14.01 33.79
C ASN A 118 -1.28 -14.58 33.64
N LEU A 119 -2.13 -13.86 32.93
CA LEU A 119 -3.49 -14.29 32.58
C LEU A 119 -3.54 -14.83 31.14
N ILE A 120 -2.89 -14.13 30.21
CA ILE A 120 -2.77 -14.53 28.80
C ILE A 120 -1.30 -14.47 28.41
N SER A 121 -0.83 -15.52 27.73
CA SER A 121 0.49 -15.58 27.09
C SER A 121 0.31 -16.22 25.71
N LYS A 122 0.24 -15.37 24.69
CA LYS A 122 -0.21 -15.71 23.33
C LYS A 122 0.60 -14.91 22.31
N THR A 123 0.20 -14.98 21.05
CA THR A 123 0.77 -14.16 19.97
C THR A 123 -0.25 -13.21 19.37
N ILE A 124 0.22 -12.07 18.87
CA ILE A 124 -0.60 -11.05 18.22
C ILE A 124 0.05 -10.62 16.91
N ARG A 125 -0.76 -10.30 15.91
CA ARG A 125 -0.29 -9.71 14.66
C ARG A 125 -0.03 -8.22 14.85
N TYR A 126 1.24 -7.84 14.84
CA TYR A 126 1.68 -6.44 14.85
C TYR A 126 1.94 -5.98 13.41
N ARG A 127 1.42 -4.81 13.06
CA ARG A 127 1.57 -4.24 11.72
C ARG A 127 2.27 -2.89 11.85
N PRO A 128 3.55 -2.78 11.50
CA PRO A 128 4.18 -1.47 11.47
C PRO A 128 3.50 -0.61 10.41
N ALA A 129 3.63 0.71 10.55
CA ALA A 129 3.17 1.67 9.54
C ALA A 129 4.38 2.50 9.06
N PRO A 130 5.34 1.87 8.35
CA PRO A 130 6.56 2.55 7.90
C PRO A 130 6.24 3.77 7.03
N VAL A 131 7.14 4.75 7.08
CA VAL A 131 6.97 6.02 6.37
C VAL A 131 7.30 5.86 4.89
N ILE A 132 6.41 6.33 4.02
CA ILE A 132 6.66 6.58 2.59
C ILE A 132 6.89 8.08 2.41
N THR A 133 8.02 8.43 1.81
CA THR A 133 8.31 9.82 1.45
C THR A 133 7.56 10.21 0.18
N LEU A 134 6.85 11.34 0.23
CA LEU A 134 6.14 11.88 -0.94
C LEU A 134 7.08 12.16 -2.11
N ASN A 135 6.62 11.86 -3.32
CA ASN A 135 7.32 12.14 -4.58
C ASN A 135 8.67 11.44 -4.74
N GLN A 136 9.01 10.46 -3.88
CA GLN A 136 10.29 9.76 -3.90
C GLN A 136 10.12 8.28 -4.25
N PRO A 137 11.15 7.66 -4.86
CA PRO A 137 11.24 6.21 -4.94
C PRO A 137 11.13 5.55 -3.57
N ASN A 138 10.52 4.36 -3.50
CA ASN A 138 10.53 3.57 -2.27
C ASN A 138 10.78 2.08 -2.52
N THR A 139 11.55 1.46 -1.62
CA THR A 139 11.88 0.03 -1.67
C THR A 139 10.90 -0.87 -0.98
N LEU A 140 9.96 -0.31 -0.21
CA LEU A 140 9.03 -1.10 0.58
C LEU A 140 8.23 -2.03 -0.34
N VAL A 141 8.20 -3.31 0.02
CA VAL A 141 7.33 -4.31 -0.61
C VAL A 141 6.27 -4.63 0.43
N GLY A 142 5.03 -4.26 0.12
CA GLY A 142 3.91 -4.69 0.94
C GLY A 142 3.54 -6.12 0.61
N ARG A 143 3.07 -6.87 1.60
CA ARG A 143 2.51 -8.21 1.41
C ARG A 143 1.20 -8.34 2.17
N VAL A 144 0.17 -8.82 1.49
CA VAL A 144 -1.16 -9.07 2.07
C VAL A 144 -1.71 -10.42 1.60
N SER A 145 -2.63 -10.98 2.38
CA SER A 145 -3.26 -12.26 2.08
C SER A 145 -4.63 -12.37 2.73
N SER A 146 -5.31 -13.51 2.54
CA SER A 146 -6.56 -13.81 3.23
C SER A 146 -6.43 -14.00 4.75
N LYS A 147 -5.20 -14.21 5.27
CA LYS A 147 -4.92 -14.34 6.71
C LYS A 147 -4.41 -13.03 7.31
N ASP A 148 -3.57 -12.31 6.57
CA ASP A 148 -3.10 -10.98 6.95
C ASP A 148 -3.56 -9.95 5.92
N VAL A 149 -4.79 -9.49 6.11
CA VAL A 149 -5.55 -8.75 5.08
C VAL A 149 -5.11 -7.30 4.92
N SER A 150 -4.27 -6.76 5.77
CA SER A 150 -3.94 -5.33 5.75
C SER A 150 -2.45 -5.11 5.87
N ALA A 151 -1.92 -4.17 5.08
CA ALA A 151 -0.65 -3.52 5.37
C ALA A 151 -0.85 -2.01 5.43
N PHE A 152 -0.01 -1.34 6.20
CA PHE A 152 -0.15 0.07 6.52
C PHE A 152 1.13 0.84 6.21
N TYR A 153 0.97 2.09 5.78
CA TYR A 153 2.08 3.02 5.58
C TYR A 153 1.69 4.39 6.11
N THR A 154 2.67 5.17 6.56
CA THR A 154 2.45 6.58 6.92
C THR A 154 3.06 7.51 5.89
N PHE A 155 2.48 8.69 5.73
CA PHE A 155 3.11 9.79 5.00
C PHE A 155 2.64 11.13 5.57
N THR A 156 3.40 12.19 5.31
CA THR A 156 3.07 13.55 5.74
C THR A 156 2.72 14.40 4.53
N ALA A 157 1.49 14.91 4.49
CA ALA A 157 1.07 15.97 3.59
C ALA A 157 1.57 17.32 4.12
N PRO A 158 2.48 18.02 3.42
CA PRO A 158 3.07 19.27 3.93
C PRO A 158 2.11 20.47 3.81
N SER A 159 1.13 20.38 2.91
CA SER A 159 0.17 21.43 2.60
C SER A 159 -1.16 20.82 2.17
N THR A 160 -2.22 21.63 2.23
CA THR A 160 -3.52 21.22 1.66
C THR A 160 -3.42 21.11 0.14
N GLY A 161 -3.92 20.02 -0.42
CA GLY A 161 -3.95 19.83 -1.88
C GLY A 161 -4.16 18.38 -2.31
N ASP A 162 -4.10 18.18 -3.62
CA ASP A 162 -4.28 16.87 -4.25
C ASP A 162 -3.08 15.95 -3.99
N HIS A 163 -3.38 14.70 -3.67
CA HIS A 163 -2.42 13.62 -3.49
C HIS A 163 -2.88 12.40 -4.29
N ILE A 164 -1.98 11.77 -5.03
CA ILE A 164 -2.22 10.50 -5.70
C ILE A 164 -1.59 9.41 -4.86
N ILE A 165 -2.41 8.43 -4.46
CA ILE A 165 -1.96 7.20 -3.81
C ILE A 165 -2.09 6.09 -4.85
N ASN A 166 -0.98 5.41 -5.16
CA ASN A 166 -0.95 4.37 -6.18
C ASN A 166 -0.34 3.08 -5.64
N VAL A 167 -1.10 2.00 -5.67
CA VAL A 167 -0.68 0.66 -5.33
C VAL A 167 -0.63 -0.17 -6.59
N PHE A 168 0.47 -0.88 -6.84
CA PHE A 168 0.70 -1.54 -8.12
C PHE A 168 1.66 -2.73 -7.99
N GLY A 169 1.83 -3.47 -9.09
CA GLY A 169 2.79 -4.57 -9.18
C GLY A 169 2.35 -5.86 -8.49
N TYR A 170 1.08 -5.93 -8.08
CA TYR A 170 0.45 -7.18 -7.67
C TYR A 170 -0.19 -7.86 -8.88
N GLN A 171 -0.52 -9.14 -8.77
CA GLN A 171 -1.28 -9.86 -9.81
C GLN A 171 -2.31 -10.78 -9.17
N GLY A 172 -3.52 -10.84 -9.75
CA GLY A 172 -4.54 -11.84 -9.37
C GLY A 172 -5.11 -11.66 -7.97
N ALA A 173 -5.01 -10.45 -7.41
CA ALA A 173 -5.62 -10.06 -6.15
C ALA A 173 -6.42 -8.77 -6.36
N ASN A 174 -7.44 -8.58 -5.54
CA ASN A 174 -8.20 -7.34 -5.45
C ASN A 174 -7.84 -6.64 -4.14
N LEU A 175 -7.39 -5.40 -4.25
CA LEU A 175 -6.95 -4.59 -3.12
C LEU A 175 -7.80 -3.33 -3.03
N ASP A 176 -8.29 -3.03 -1.82
CA ASP A 176 -8.96 -1.76 -1.52
C ASP A 176 -7.99 -0.82 -0.80
N LEU A 177 -8.18 0.48 -1.02
CA LEU A 177 -7.40 1.55 -0.41
C LEU A 177 -8.24 2.37 0.55
N TYR A 178 -7.71 2.59 1.75
CA TYR A 178 -8.30 3.48 2.75
C TYR A 178 -7.22 4.39 3.33
N TYR A 179 -7.64 5.49 3.96
CA TYR A 179 -6.76 6.26 4.82
C TYR A 179 -7.38 6.59 6.17
N TYR A 180 -6.51 6.92 7.12
CA TYR A 180 -6.82 7.37 8.46
C TYR A 180 -6.06 8.67 8.73
N SER A 181 -6.69 9.62 9.43
CA SER A 181 -6.04 10.85 9.90
C SER A 181 -5.34 10.67 11.25
N SER A 182 -5.64 9.58 11.96
CA SER A 182 -4.90 9.14 13.16
C SER A 182 -5.07 7.63 13.36
N PRO A 183 -4.26 6.97 14.21
CA PRO A 183 -4.42 5.55 14.52
C PRO A 183 -5.77 5.16 15.15
N THR A 184 -6.57 6.15 15.59
CA THR A 184 -7.87 5.96 16.23
C THR A 184 -9.02 6.57 15.43
N SER A 185 -8.75 7.21 14.29
CA SER A 185 -9.80 7.77 13.45
C SER A 185 -10.58 6.65 12.75
N VAL A 186 -11.78 6.96 12.29
CA VAL A 186 -12.49 6.08 11.35
C VAL A 186 -11.74 6.06 10.01
N SER A 187 -11.84 4.93 9.30
CA SER A 187 -11.29 4.80 7.95
C SER A 187 -12.08 5.65 6.96
N THR A 188 -11.38 6.30 6.04
CA THR A 188 -11.99 6.91 4.84
C THR A 188 -11.61 6.08 3.62
N THR A 189 -12.59 5.69 2.82
CA THR A 189 -12.38 4.95 1.58
C THR A 189 -11.74 5.84 0.52
N LEU A 190 -10.68 5.35 -0.12
CA LEU A 190 -10.06 5.98 -1.28
C LEU A 190 -10.57 5.30 -2.55
N ALA A 191 -10.26 4.01 -2.68
CA ALA A 191 -10.61 3.22 -3.84
C ALA A 191 -11.08 1.84 -3.40
N THR A 192 -12.19 1.40 -3.98
CA THR A 192 -12.70 0.03 -3.81
C THR A 192 -12.69 -0.63 -5.17
N GLY A 193 -11.77 -1.55 -5.33
CA GLY A 193 -11.30 -2.01 -6.62
C GLY A 193 -12.02 -3.22 -7.18
N VAL A 194 -11.83 -3.41 -8.49
CA VAL A 194 -11.73 -4.74 -9.12
C VAL A 194 -10.38 -4.90 -9.84
N GLY A 195 -9.46 -3.95 -9.63
CA GLY A 195 -8.16 -3.91 -10.29
C GLY A 195 -7.33 -5.12 -9.91
N SER A 196 -6.80 -5.82 -10.90
CA SER A 196 -6.02 -7.05 -10.68
C SER A 196 -4.51 -6.82 -10.63
N ASP A 197 -4.06 -5.61 -11.00
CA ASP A 197 -2.64 -5.24 -11.09
C ASP A 197 -2.28 -3.88 -10.46
N SER A 198 -3.28 -3.00 -10.28
CA SER A 198 -3.13 -1.71 -9.63
C SER A 198 -4.44 -1.15 -9.09
N GLU A 199 -4.33 -0.30 -8.09
CA GLU A 199 -5.41 0.48 -7.49
C GLU A 199 -4.87 1.85 -7.14
N PHE A 200 -5.61 2.92 -7.46
CA PHE A 200 -5.16 4.27 -7.22
C PHE A 200 -6.30 5.26 -7.08
N GLU A 201 -6.06 6.32 -6.33
CA GLU A 201 -7.01 7.42 -6.18
C GLU A 201 -6.28 8.76 -6.02
N LYS A 202 -6.91 9.82 -6.51
CA LYS A 202 -6.54 11.20 -6.21
C LYS A 202 -7.47 11.75 -5.13
N VAL A 203 -6.88 12.18 -4.02
CA VAL A 203 -7.61 12.71 -2.87
C VAL A 203 -7.08 14.08 -2.49
N ASN A 204 -7.97 14.99 -2.12
CA ASN A 204 -7.59 16.28 -1.56
C ASN A 204 -7.43 16.14 -0.04
N LEU A 205 -6.23 16.37 0.47
CA LEU A 205 -5.89 16.22 1.88
C LEU A 205 -5.44 17.55 2.45
N THR A 206 -5.71 17.78 3.74
CA THR A 206 -5.15 18.91 4.50
C THR A 206 -3.71 18.60 4.92
N ALA A 207 -2.96 19.61 5.38
CA ALA A 207 -1.65 19.36 5.97
C ALA A 207 -1.77 18.44 7.21
N GLY A 208 -0.93 17.42 7.31
CA GLY A 208 -0.99 16.43 8.39
C GLY A 208 -0.29 15.11 8.08
N THR A 209 -0.25 14.21 9.05
CA THR A 209 0.24 12.83 8.84
C THR A 209 -0.94 11.89 8.69
N TYR A 210 -0.90 11.07 7.65
CA TYR A 210 -1.94 10.11 7.32
C TYR A 210 -1.38 8.70 7.35
N ILE A 211 -2.27 7.74 7.61
CA ILE A 211 -1.98 6.31 7.51
C ILE A 211 -2.79 5.77 6.34
N VAL A 212 -2.12 5.20 5.34
CA VAL A 212 -2.76 4.48 4.23
C VAL A 212 -2.85 3.01 4.60
N GLN A 213 -4.02 2.42 4.39
CA GLN A 213 -4.24 0.99 4.47
C GLN A 213 -4.43 0.43 3.06
N ILE A 214 -3.70 -0.64 2.78
CA ILE A 214 -3.90 -1.49 1.61
C ILE A 214 -4.52 -2.78 2.13
N LYS A 215 -5.75 -3.06 1.69
CA LYS A 215 -6.56 -4.15 2.22
C LYS A 215 -6.84 -5.19 1.15
N PHE A 216 -6.42 -6.42 1.39
CA PHE A 216 -6.79 -7.58 0.59
C PHE A 216 -8.28 -7.89 0.72
N VAL A 217 -8.97 -7.90 -0.42
CA VAL A 217 -10.40 -8.23 -0.51
C VAL A 217 -10.59 -9.66 -0.99
N SER A 218 -9.90 -10.03 -2.06
CA SER A 218 -9.97 -11.35 -2.68
C SER A 218 -8.72 -11.65 -3.53
N GLY A 219 -8.53 -12.93 -3.85
CA GLY A 219 -7.36 -13.42 -4.57
C GLY A 219 -7.04 -14.85 -4.16
N ALA A 220 -6.38 -15.61 -5.01
CA ALA A 220 -6.05 -17.02 -4.74
C ALA A 220 -4.80 -17.19 -3.88
N LEU A 221 -3.87 -16.24 -3.95
CA LEU A 221 -2.57 -16.29 -3.30
C LEU A 221 -2.34 -15.01 -2.50
N ALA A 222 -1.47 -15.10 -1.48
CA ALA A 222 -0.85 -13.92 -0.92
C ALA A 222 -0.14 -13.14 -2.03
N THR A 223 -0.24 -11.81 -1.99
CA THR A 223 0.28 -10.95 -3.04
C THR A 223 1.23 -9.92 -2.48
N ASN A 224 2.26 -9.63 -3.26
CA ASN A 224 3.19 -8.54 -3.01
C ASN A 224 2.79 -7.33 -3.84
N PHE A 225 2.99 -6.14 -3.31
CA PHE A 225 2.69 -4.90 -4.01
C PHE A 225 3.69 -3.80 -3.66
N LYS A 226 3.64 -2.72 -4.44
CA LYS A 226 4.38 -1.49 -4.25
C LYS A 226 3.41 -0.33 -4.06
N THR A 227 3.83 0.68 -3.32
CA THR A 227 2.99 1.85 -3.02
C THR A 227 3.77 3.11 -3.29
N HIS A 228 3.32 3.94 -4.21
CA HIS A 228 3.89 5.28 -4.46
C HIS A 228 2.85 6.34 -4.07
N ILE A 229 3.32 7.47 -3.52
CA ILE A 229 2.47 8.60 -3.15
C ILE A 229 3.10 9.88 -3.68
N ALA A 230 2.31 10.71 -4.36
CA ALA A 230 2.77 11.99 -4.87
C ALA A 230 1.72 13.08 -4.67
N ASN A 231 2.17 14.33 -4.64
CA ASN A 231 1.32 15.53 -4.65
C ASN A 231 1.76 16.54 -5.72
N GLY A 232 2.51 16.07 -6.71
CA GLY A 232 3.10 16.89 -7.76
C GLY A 232 4.15 16.11 -8.54
N ALA A 233 5.17 16.82 -9.05
CA ALA A 233 6.28 16.20 -9.76
C ALA A 233 7.03 15.18 -8.91
N ILE A 234 7.32 14.03 -9.51
CA ILE A 234 8.06 12.96 -8.87
C ILE A 234 9.57 13.14 -9.02
N THR A 235 10.32 12.44 -8.18
CA THR A 235 11.75 12.24 -8.39
C THR A 235 11.96 10.91 -9.12
N PRO A 236 12.47 10.94 -10.37
CA PRO A 236 12.57 9.75 -11.19
C PRO A 236 13.75 8.84 -10.81
N VAL A 237 13.62 7.57 -11.18
CA VAL A 237 14.78 6.66 -11.34
C VAL A 237 15.15 6.46 -12.80
N SER A 238 14.22 6.70 -13.71
CA SER A 238 14.39 6.56 -15.15
C SER A 238 13.52 7.57 -15.88
N THR A 239 13.89 7.88 -17.13
CA THR A 239 13.24 8.91 -17.93
C THR A 239 13.19 8.50 -19.39
N SER A 240 12.14 8.92 -20.08
CA SER A 240 12.00 8.83 -21.54
C SER A 240 11.76 10.23 -22.10
N ASN A 241 12.47 10.61 -23.16
CA ASN A 241 12.40 11.96 -23.72
C ASN A 241 11.93 11.91 -25.19
N GLU A 242 10.94 12.73 -25.52
CA GLU A 242 10.29 12.82 -26.83
C GLU A 242 10.23 14.28 -27.28
N ILE A 243 11.39 14.94 -27.44
CA ILE A 243 11.43 16.39 -27.74
C ILE A 243 11.11 16.71 -29.20
N ASP A 244 11.43 15.84 -30.16
CA ASP A 244 11.34 16.20 -31.59
C ASP A 244 9.92 16.12 -32.18
N THR A 245 9.17 15.05 -31.87
CA THR A 245 7.82 14.84 -32.44
C THR A 245 6.71 15.39 -31.56
N GLN A 246 6.92 15.40 -30.24
CA GLN A 246 5.85 15.63 -29.28
C GLN A 246 6.21 16.64 -28.19
N ARG A 247 7.48 17.06 -28.04
CA ARG A 247 7.94 18.01 -27.00
C ARG A 247 7.54 17.61 -25.57
N ARG A 248 7.66 16.31 -25.28
CA ARG A 248 7.35 15.70 -23.98
C ARG A 248 8.58 15.09 -23.37
N CYS A 249 8.58 15.02 -22.05
CA CYS A 249 9.55 14.22 -21.31
C CYS A 249 8.85 13.53 -20.14
N TYR A 250 9.13 12.25 -19.92
CA TYR A 250 8.49 11.42 -18.92
C TYR A 250 9.50 11.00 -17.86
N ASP A 251 9.24 11.36 -16.62
CA ASP A 251 9.92 10.89 -15.43
C ASP A 251 9.12 9.73 -14.84
N PHE A 252 9.79 8.61 -14.55
CA PHE A 252 9.16 7.41 -13.96
C PHE A 252 9.67 7.17 -12.55
N MET A 253 8.74 6.99 -11.60
CA MET A 253 9.09 6.72 -10.21
C MET A 253 9.49 5.26 -10.07
N GLY A 254 10.62 4.99 -9.44
CA GLY A 254 11.10 3.64 -9.22
C GLY A 254 10.79 3.08 -7.85
N THR A 255 11.07 1.79 -7.71
CA THR A 255 10.94 1.05 -6.45
C THR A 255 12.27 0.99 -5.66
N GLY A 256 13.18 1.94 -5.90
CA GLY A 256 14.49 2.05 -5.24
C GLY A 256 14.46 2.99 -4.03
N THR A 257 15.59 3.12 -3.32
CA THR A 257 15.76 4.12 -2.25
C THR A 257 16.46 5.39 -2.74
N THR A 258 17.16 5.29 -3.86
CA THR A 258 17.97 6.38 -4.42
C THR A 258 17.29 6.92 -5.67
N SER A 259 17.14 8.23 -5.71
CA SER A 259 16.77 8.96 -6.92
C SER A 259 17.93 8.96 -7.91
N ASN A 260 17.60 8.92 -9.20
CA ASN A 260 18.59 9.17 -10.25
C ASN A 260 18.23 10.48 -10.96
N VAL A 261 18.54 11.58 -10.28
CA VAL A 261 18.23 12.93 -10.78
C VAL A 261 18.97 13.23 -12.09
N ALA A 262 20.14 12.63 -12.33
CA ALA A 262 20.91 12.83 -13.56
C ALA A 262 20.13 12.41 -14.81
N ASN A 263 19.21 11.46 -14.68
CA ASN A 263 18.37 11.02 -15.78
C ASN A 263 17.04 11.78 -15.87
N GLY A 264 16.65 12.57 -14.87
CA GLY A 264 15.35 13.25 -14.85
C GLY A 264 15.15 14.27 -15.97
N CYS A 265 13.89 14.60 -16.28
CA CYS A 265 13.54 15.54 -17.35
C CYS A 265 14.14 16.92 -17.18
N ALA A 266 14.33 17.38 -15.94
CA ALA A 266 15.01 18.64 -15.67
C ALA A 266 16.50 18.61 -16.07
N SER A 267 17.14 17.44 -15.98
CA SER A 267 18.54 17.24 -16.35
C SER A 267 18.68 17.02 -17.86
N VAL A 268 17.83 16.16 -18.43
CA VAL A 268 17.86 15.83 -19.87
C VAL A 268 17.50 17.04 -20.73
N ASN A 269 16.57 17.88 -20.28
CA ASN A 269 16.13 19.09 -20.99
C ASN A 269 16.57 20.37 -20.26
N ALA A 270 17.76 20.38 -19.67
CA ALA A 270 18.26 21.51 -18.89
C ALA A 270 18.26 22.83 -19.69
N ALA A 271 18.54 22.79 -21.01
CA ALA A 271 18.52 23.96 -21.89
C ALA A 271 17.10 24.51 -22.14
N GLU A 272 16.08 23.66 -22.02
CA GLU A 272 14.69 23.97 -22.37
C GLU A 272 13.81 24.17 -21.13
N ILE A 273 14.41 24.25 -19.94
CA ILE A 273 13.63 24.32 -18.70
C ILE A 273 12.79 25.60 -18.60
N ALA A 274 13.24 26.69 -19.22
CA ALA A 274 12.50 27.95 -19.33
C ALA A 274 11.32 27.86 -20.31
N ASN A 275 11.32 26.86 -21.19
CA ASN A 275 10.27 26.58 -22.18
C ASN A 275 9.27 25.54 -21.68
N ARG A 276 9.39 25.07 -20.42
CA ARG A 276 8.43 24.14 -19.83
C ARG A 276 7.12 24.87 -19.52
N THR A 277 6.02 24.36 -20.05
CA THR A 277 4.69 24.97 -19.89
C THR A 277 3.80 24.28 -18.87
N GLY A 278 4.16 23.04 -18.50
CA GLY A 278 3.38 22.26 -17.56
C GLY A 278 4.05 20.98 -17.12
N ARG A 279 3.50 20.36 -16.07
CA ARG A 279 3.77 18.97 -15.66
C ARG A 279 2.47 18.27 -15.30
N CYS A 280 2.36 17.00 -15.68
CA CYS A 280 1.26 16.12 -15.33
C CYS A 280 1.79 14.90 -14.60
N THR A 281 1.38 14.68 -13.36
CA THR A 281 1.64 13.43 -12.63
C THR A 281 0.39 12.57 -12.64
N TYR A 282 0.51 11.32 -13.06
CA TYR A 282 -0.61 10.39 -13.16
C TYR A 282 -0.22 8.97 -12.72
N PRO A 283 -1.19 8.19 -12.19
CA PRO A 283 -0.98 6.80 -11.83
C PRO A 283 -1.10 5.84 -13.02
N SER A 284 -0.50 4.66 -12.86
CA SER A 284 -0.55 3.54 -13.81
C SER A 284 -0.25 2.22 -13.09
N SER A 285 -0.42 1.10 -13.80
CA SER A 285 -0.04 -0.23 -13.32
C SER A 285 1.46 -0.44 -13.10
N SER A 286 2.30 0.47 -13.59
CA SER A 286 3.75 0.45 -13.39
C SER A 286 4.25 1.47 -12.36
N GLY A 287 3.33 2.16 -11.66
CA GLY A 287 3.70 3.21 -10.71
C GLY A 287 3.26 4.60 -11.18
N LEU A 288 3.87 5.63 -10.57
CA LEU A 288 3.62 7.04 -10.89
C LEU A 288 4.56 7.50 -12.00
N THR A 289 4.02 8.30 -12.92
CA THR A 289 4.77 8.97 -13.99
C THR A 289 4.51 10.47 -13.95
N THR A 290 5.54 11.30 -14.09
CA THR A 290 5.40 12.74 -14.35
C THR A 290 5.81 13.04 -15.79
N ARG A 291 4.85 13.52 -16.59
CA ARG A 291 5.10 14.06 -17.92
C ARG A 291 5.32 15.57 -17.85
N SER A 292 6.47 16.06 -18.29
CA SER A 292 6.76 17.47 -18.52
C SER A 292 6.44 17.87 -19.96
N TYR A 293 5.84 19.04 -20.14
CA TYR A 293 5.45 19.60 -21.43
C TYR A 293 6.29 20.83 -21.77
N TYR A 294 6.69 20.95 -23.03
CA TYR A 294 7.52 22.07 -23.49
C TYR A 294 6.90 22.77 -24.70
N SER A 295 7.17 24.08 -24.82
CA SER A 295 6.90 24.90 -26.00
C SER A 295 8.19 25.52 -26.50
N ILE A 296 8.76 24.96 -27.56
CA ILE A 296 10.09 25.34 -28.08
C ILE A 296 9.89 25.97 -29.45
N GLY A 297 10.30 27.23 -29.60
CA GLY A 297 10.19 27.97 -30.86
C GLY A 297 8.74 28.23 -31.30
N GLY A 298 7.79 28.32 -30.37
CA GLY A 298 6.37 28.54 -30.67
C GLY A 298 5.60 27.28 -31.07
N PHE A 299 6.22 26.10 -30.97
CA PHE A 299 5.60 24.82 -31.24
C PHE A 299 5.64 23.94 -29.98
N GLY A 300 4.62 23.10 -29.78
CA GLY A 300 4.52 22.22 -28.61
C GLY A 300 3.21 22.43 -27.87
N PHE A 301 3.28 22.43 -26.54
CA PHE A 301 2.12 22.67 -25.71
C PHE A 301 2.17 24.07 -25.13
N ASP A 302 1.18 24.89 -25.45
CA ASP A 302 0.84 25.99 -24.55
C ASP A 302 0.30 25.44 -23.21
N PRO A 303 0.26 26.26 -22.14
CA PRO A 303 -0.18 25.79 -20.82
C PRO A 303 -1.60 25.21 -20.81
N PHE A 304 -2.52 25.75 -21.60
CA PHE A 304 -3.90 25.29 -21.65
C PHE A 304 -4.00 23.90 -22.30
N TYR A 305 -3.31 23.68 -23.41
CA TYR A 305 -3.25 22.39 -24.08
C TYR A 305 -2.49 21.35 -23.24
N ALA A 306 -1.43 21.77 -22.54
CA ALA A 306 -0.73 20.91 -21.58
C ALA A 306 -1.67 20.43 -20.46
N GLU A 307 -2.52 21.31 -19.93
CA GLU A 307 -3.52 20.97 -18.92
C GLU A 307 -4.58 20.02 -19.48
N GLN A 308 -5.18 20.33 -20.64
CA GLN A 308 -6.17 19.46 -21.30
C GLN A 308 -5.64 18.05 -21.49
N THR A 309 -4.42 17.91 -22.02
CA THR A 309 -3.82 16.59 -22.24
C THR A 309 -3.50 15.84 -20.94
N CYS A 310 -3.49 16.53 -19.80
CA CYS A 310 -3.28 15.93 -18.49
C CYS A 310 -4.59 15.48 -17.82
N THR A 311 -5.61 16.34 -17.82
CA THR A 311 -6.78 16.22 -16.94
C THR A 311 -8.09 15.94 -17.66
N GLN A 312 -8.11 15.92 -19.00
CA GLN A 312 -9.33 15.67 -19.79
C GLN A 312 -9.35 14.27 -20.43
N ASP A 313 -10.49 13.60 -20.31
CA ASP A 313 -10.76 12.31 -20.98
C ASP A 313 -10.66 12.44 -22.50
N GLY A 314 -10.14 11.39 -23.16
CA GLY A 314 -10.00 11.33 -24.62
C GLY A 314 -8.73 11.98 -25.18
N PHE A 315 -7.89 12.55 -24.33
CA PHE A 315 -6.54 12.98 -24.66
C PHE A 315 -5.48 11.94 -24.22
N ASP A 316 -4.21 12.35 -24.14
CA ASP A 316 -3.04 11.48 -23.98
C ASP A 316 -2.72 11.03 -22.53
N SER A 317 -3.55 11.35 -21.53
CA SER A 317 -3.34 10.90 -20.14
C SER A 317 -4.00 9.53 -19.93
N PRO A 318 -3.28 8.52 -19.39
CA PRO A 318 -3.88 7.22 -19.10
C PRO A 318 -4.99 7.25 -18.02
N ASN A 319 -4.98 8.24 -17.12
CA ASN A 319 -5.93 8.36 -16.00
C ASN A 319 -6.18 9.84 -15.65
N PRO A 320 -6.78 10.62 -16.56
CA PRO A 320 -6.83 12.08 -16.46
C PRO A 320 -7.59 12.59 -15.23
N SER A 321 -8.68 11.93 -14.84
CA SER A 321 -9.44 12.27 -13.64
C SER A 321 -8.64 12.10 -12.33
N LYS A 322 -7.59 11.27 -12.36
CA LYS A 322 -6.70 10.99 -11.22
C LYS A 322 -5.35 11.71 -11.32
N ALA A 323 -5.16 12.53 -12.36
CA ALA A 323 -3.92 13.25 -12.57
C ALA A 323 -3.85 14.57 -11.78
N ILE A 324 -2.63 15.03 -11.54
CA ILE A 324 -2.32 16.36 -10.99
C ILE A 324 -1.55 17.13 -12.07
N PHE A 325 -2.08 18.28 -12.47
CA PHE A 325 -1.39 19.23 -13.35
C PHE A 325 -0.73 20.34 -12.54
N GLN A 326 0.47 20.75 -12.95
CA GLN A 326 1.21 21.89 -12.41
C GLN A 326 1.61 22.80 -13.58
N SER A 327 1.10 24.03 -13.60
CA SER A 327 1.50 25.06 -14.57
C SER A 327 2.86 25.67 -14.22
N PHE A 328 3.52 26.27 -15.22
CA PHE A 328 4.82 26.94 -15.12
C PHE A 328 4.76 28.33 -15.75
#